data_AF-A0A1I4EMK2-F1
#
_entry.id   AF-A0A1I4EMK2-F1
#
_cell.length_a   1.000
_cell.length_b   1.000
_cell.length_c   1.000
_cell.angle_alpha   90.00
_cell.angle_beta   90.00
_cell.angle_gamma   90.00
#
_symmetry.space_group_name_H-M   'P 1'
#
loop_
_entity.id
_entity.type
_entity.pdbx_description
1 polymer ?
#
loop_
_entity_poly.entity_id
_entity_poly.type
_entity_poly.pdbx_seq_one_letter_code
_entity_poly.pdbx_strand_id
1 'polypeptide(L)'
;MTDTGSTPEHVADSTETSRLRSRRRRLLAVSLLAFVPWSVQQFTGGDVTFVFAWGLLNTNPTNVTTLLDFLVRYTQGLPDYILAWPVGVGCYLVAVASAVVGAVTRHGDDRVTVAALVLAGLTQVELARGFSVQPGRVAWPLGTVALWAVAGYVYWSLDGAGDADDAHK
;
A
#
# COMPACT_ATOMS: atom_id res chain seq x y z
N MET A 1 -10.81 -53.58 2.69
CA MET A 1 -11.29 -52.19 2.72
C MET A 1 -10.37 -51.46 3.69
N THR A 2 -9.23 -51.02 3.18
CA THR A 2 -8.13 -50.45 3.98
C THR A 2 -7.74 -49.15 3.28
N ASP A 3 -8.27 -48.08 3.85
CA ASP A 3 -7.88 -46.70 3.66
C ASP A 3 -6.59 -46.49 4.46
N THR A 4 -5.44 -46.42 3.79
CA THR A 4 -4.17 -46.05 4.46
C THR A 4 -3.12 -45.71 3.42
N GLY A 5 -2.85 -44.42 3.21
CA GLY A 5 -1.72 -43.99 2.40
C GLY A 5 -1.84 -42.62 1.74
N SER A 6 -2.50 -41.64 2.38
CA SER A 6 -2.30 -40.23 1.98
C SER A 6 -0.83 -39.87 2.19
N THR A 7 -0.12 -39.80 1.07
CA THR A 7 1.34 -39.71 0.95
C THR A 7 1.85 -38.38 1.51
N PRO A 8 2.90 -38.36 2.36
CA PRO A 8 3.45 -37.13 2.93
C PRO A 8 3.91 -36.12 1.88
N GLU A 9 4.29 -36.57 0.68
CA GLU A 9 4.67 -35.71 -0.44
C GLU A 9 3.50 -34.86 -0.96
N HIS A 10 2.28 -35.41 -0.99
CA HIS A 10 1.11 -34.68 -1.49
C HIS A 10 0.68 -33.56 -0.53
N VAL A 11 0.88 -33.75 0.77
CA VAL A 11 0.59 -32.73 1.80
C VAL A 11 1.63 -31.61 1.75
N ALA A 12 2.91 -31.96 1.60
CA ALA A 12 3.99 -30.97 1.48
C ALA A 12 3.81 -30.06 0.25
N ASP A 13 3.48 -30.63 -0.92
CA ASP A 13 3.30 -29.87 -2.17
C ASP A 13 2.09 -28.92 -2.11
N SER A 14 0.98 -29.37 -1.49
CA SER A 14 -0.21 -28.53 -1.30
C SER A 14 0.02 -27.35 -0.32
N THR A 15 0.87 -27.56 0.69
CA THR A 15 1.21 -26.54 1.68
C THR A 15 2.14 -25.48 1.09
N GLU A 16 3.12 -25.87 0.28
CA GLU A 16 4.02 -24.93 -0.38
C GLU A 16 3.29 -24.09 -1.43
N THR A 17 2.45 -24.71 -2.25
CA THR A 17 1.67 -24.00 -3.29
C THR A 17 0.67 -23.00 -2.71
N SER A 18 0.01 -23.32 -1.58
CA SER A 18 -0.89 -22.39 -0.89
C SER A 18 -0.16 -21.17 -0.31
N ARG A 19 1.02 -21.38 0.32
CA ARG A 19 1.88 -20.30 0.83
C ARG A 19 2.37 -19.37 -0.28
N LEU A 20 2.78 -19.91 -1.42
CA LEU A 20 3.19 -19.12 -2.58
C LEU A 20 2.05 -18.27 -3.14
N ARG A 21 0.83 -18.82 -3.23
CA ARG A 21 -0.36 -18.09 -3.68
C ARG A 21 -0.73 -16.95 -2.73
N SER A 22 -0.65 -17.18 -1.42
CA SER A 22 -0.87 -16.15 -0.39
C SER A 22 0.13 -15.00 -0.54
N ARG A 23 1.43 -15.30 -0.68
CA ARG A 23 2.47 -14.29 -0.91
C ARG A 23 2.26 -13.48 -2.18
N ARG A 24 1.93 -14.14 -3.30
CA ARG A 24 1.60 -13.45 -4.56
C ARG A 24 0.41 -12.52 -4.40
N ARG A 25 -0.66 -12.96 -3.72
CA ARG A 25 -1.83 -12.12 -3.43
C ARG A 25 -1.47 -10.89 -2.61
N ARG A 26 -0.64 -11.03 -1.57
CA ARG A 26 -0.17 -9.91 -0.76
C ARG A 26 0.67 -8.93 -1.58
N LEU A 27 1.62 -9.42 -2.36
CA LEU A 27 2.43 -8.58 -3.26
C LEU A 27 1.53 -7.81 -4.24
N LEU A 28 0.56 -8.49 -4.87
CA LEU A 28 -0.40 -7.85 -5.75
C LEU A 28 -1.24 -6.79 -5.03
N ALA A 29 -1.74 -7.09 -3.83
CA ALA A 29 -2.52 -6.14 -3.03
C ALA A 29 -1.72 -4.88 -2.70
N VAL A 30 -0.45 -5.04 -2.28
CA VAL A 30 0.45 -3.91 -2.04
C VAL A 30 0.70 -3.15 -3.33
N SER A 31 1.09 -3.81 -4.42
CA SER A 31 1.39 -3.16 -5.70
C SER A 31 0.20 -2.41 -6.31
N LEU A 32 -1.02 -2.91 -6.14
CA LEU A 32 -2.23 -2.26 -6.65
C LEU A 32 -2.49 -0.91 -6.01
N LEU A 33 -1.96 -0.64 -4.81
CA LEU A 33 -2.08 0.67 -4.17
C LEU A 33 -1.40 1.78 -4.96
N ALA A 34 -0.43 1.48 -5.84
CA ALA A 34 0.17 2.49 -6.70
C ALA A 34 -0.83 3.06 -7.73
N PHE A 35 -1.87 2.30 -8.09
CA PHE A 35 -2.85 2.66 -9.10
C PHE A 35 -4.14 3.26 -8.51
N VAL A 36 -4.32 3.18 -7.20
CA VAL A 36 -5.46 3.80 -6.51
C VAL A 36 -5.13 5.27 -6.24
N PRO A 37 -6.07 6.20 -6.41
CA PRO A 37 -5.88 7.58 -5.96
C PRO A 37 -5.76 7.61 -4.44
N TRP A 38 -4.61 8.07 -3.95
CA TRP A 38 -4.33 8.24 -2.52
C TRP A 38 -5.00 9.48 -1.94
N SER A 39 -5.24 10.49 -2.76
CA SER A 39 -6.00 11.65 -2.33
C SER A 39 -6.77 12.24 -3.51
N VAL A 40 -7.96 12.75 -3.21
CA VAL A 40 -8.77 13.51 -4.18
C VAL A 40 -8.92 14.91 -3.62
N GLN A 41 -8.37 15.89 -4.34
CA GLN A 41 -8.51 17.29 -4.01
C GLN A 41 -9.62 17.87 -4.86
N GLN A 42 -10.67 18.37 -4.21
CA GLN A 42 -11.78 19.03 -4.85
C GLN A 42 -11.71 20.53 -4.57
N PHE A 43 -11.84 21.32 -5.63
CA PHE A 43 -11.82 22.77 -5.57
C PHE A 43 -13.25 23.31 -5.71
N THR A 44 -13.57 24.42 -5.05
CA THR A 44 -14.89 25.08 -5.16
C THR A 44 -15.26 25.50 -6.59
N GLY A 45 -14.27 25.66 -7.48
CA GLY A 45 -14.47 25.91 -8.92
C GLY A 45 -14.90 24.68 -9.74
N GLY A 46 -14.99 23.50 -9.13
CA GLY A 46 -15.35 22.24 -9.81
C GLY A 46 -14.14 21.43 -10.32
N ASP A 47 -12.93 21.96 -10.18
CA ASP A 47 -11.70 21.27 -10.56
C ASP A 47 -11.38 20.14 -9.57
N VAL A 48 -10.76 19.08 -10.08
CA VAL A 48 -10.36 17.92 -9.30
C VAL A 48 -8.92 17.53 -9.61
N THR A 49 -8.14 17.26 -8.56
CA THR A 49 -6.80 16.70 -8.69
C THR A 49 -6.74 15.37 -7.96
N PHE A 50 -6.35 14.32 -8.68
CA PHE A 50 -6.08 13.00 -8.12
C PHE A 50 -4.60 12.88 -7.81
N VAL A 51 -4.29 12.48 -6.59
CA VAL A 51 -2.92 12.22 -6.13
C VAL A 51 -2.72 10.71 -6.12
N PHE A 52 -1.75 10.22 -6.88
CA PHE A 52 -1.34 8.82 -6.89
C PHE A 52 0.03 8.66 -6.22
N ALA A 53 0.49 7.43 -6.01
CA ALA A 53 1.84 7.16 -5.52
C ALA A 53 2.94 7.65 -6.50
N TRP A 54 2.64 7.69 -7.79
CA TRP A 54 3.60 7.98 -8.86
C TRP A 54 3.47 9.41 -9.44
N GLY A 55 2.35 10.10 -9.21
CA GLY A 55 2.08 11.38 -9.84
C GLY A 55 0.74 12.00 -9.48
N LEU A 56 0.51 13.18 -10.03
CA LEU A 56 -0.72 13.96 -9.91
C LEU A 56 -1.44 13.95 -11.26
N LEU A 57 -2.76 13.79 -11.23
CA LEU A 57 -3.63 13.96 -12.39
C LEU A 57 -4.59 15.11 -12.11
N ASN A 58 -4.38 16.23 -12.80
CA ASN A 58 -5.28 17.38 -12.78
C ASN A 58 -6.33 17.21 -13.88
N THR A 59 -7.57 17.63 -13.62
CA THR A 59 -8.64 17.58 -14.64
C THR A 59 -8.77 18.87 -15.44
N ASN A 60 -8.34 20.02 -14.91
CA ASN A 60 -8.52 21.32 -15.56
C ASN A 60 -7.31 22.27 -15.34
N PRO A 61 -6.45 22.48 -16.35
CA PRO A 61 -6.35 21.70 -17.59
C PRO A 61 -5.96 20.24 -17.30
N THR A 62 -6.36 19.32 -18.17
CA THR A 62 -6.00 17.90 -18.00
C THR A 62 -4.49 17.72 -18.15
N ASN A 63 -3.81 17.42 -17.06
CA ASN A 63 -2.36 17.30 -17.04
C ASN A 63 -1.90 16.27 -16.01
N VAL A 64 -0.86 15.52 -16.36
CA VAL A 64 -0.21 14.56 -15.48
C VAL A 64 1.17 15.09 -15.09
N THR A 65 1.40 15.26 -13.79
CA THR A 65 2.70 15.63 -13.23
C THR A 65 3.27 14.45 -12.48
N THR A 66 4.40 13.90 -12.95
CA THR A 66 5.04 12.79 -12.24
C THR A 66 5.65 13.26 -10.93
N LEU A 67 5.79 12.35 -9.96
CA LEU A 67 6.46 12.66 -8.69
C LEU A 67 7.91 13.14 -8.90
N LEU A 68 8.63 12.56 -9.87
CA LEU A 68 9.98 12.99 -10.19
C LEU A 68 10.01 14.37 -10.85
N ASP A 69 9.11 14.66 -11.80
CA ASP A 69 8.98 16.03 -12.34
C ASP A 69 8.64 17.03 -11.24
N PHE A 70 7.74 16.65 -10.32
CA PHE A 70 7.37 17.47 -9.18
C PHE A 70 8.59 17.77 -8.28
N LEU A 71 9.34 16.74 -7.91
CA LEU A 71 10.51 16.86 -7.03
C LEU A 71 11.72 17.52 -7.70
N VAL A 72 11.90 17.39 -9.01
CA VAL A 72 13.09 17.95 -9.69
C VAL A 72 12.82 19.36 -10.24
N ARG A 73 11.60 19.63 -10.70
CA ARG A 73 11.26 20.91 -11.35
C ARG A 73 10.69 21.93 -10.37
N TYR A 74 9.98 21.49 -9.33
CA TYR A 74 9.24 22.40 -8.46
C TYR A 74 9.87 22.60 -7.08
N THR A 75 10.87 21.82 -6.66
CA THR A 75 11.42 21.79 -5.27
C THR A 75 11.83 23.12 -4.61
N GLN A 76 11.90 24.24 -5.33
CA GLN A 76 12.21 25.56 -4.75
C GLN A 76 10.92 26.24 -4.23
N GLY A 77 10.70 26.19 -2.91
CA GLY A 77 9.72 27.05 -2.22
C GLY A 77 8.32 26.47 -1.97
N LEU A 78 8.15 25.14 -1.98
CA LEU A 78 6.83 24.55 -1.72
C LEU A 78 6.51 24.47 -0.22
N PRO A 79 5.23 24.59 0.16
CA PRO A 79 4.80 24.41 1.54
C PRO A 79 5.11 23.03 2.09
N ASP A 80 5.55 22.95 3.35
CA ASP A 80 6.02 21.72 4.01
C ASP A 80 5.03 20.55 3.93
N TYR A 81 3.72 20.82 3.94
CA TYR A 81 2.69 19.77 3.88
C TYR A 81 2.75 18.94 2.59
N ILE A 82 3.29 19.49 1.50
CA ILE A 82 3.39 18.74 0.24
C ILE A 82 4.54 17.73 0.25
N LEU A 83 5.51 17.90 1.17
CA LEU A 83 6.60 16.95 1.38
C LEU A 83 6.12 15.67 2.09
N ALA A 84 4.94 15.70 2.74
CA ALA A 84 4.33 14.49 3.28
C ALA A 84 4.04 13.44 2.19
N TRP A 85 3.76 13.89 0.95
CA TRP A 85 3.50 13.00 -0.18
C TRP A 85 4.72 12.14 -0.57
N PRO A 86 5.91 12.69 -0.91
CA PRO A 86 7.10 11.89 -1.21
C PRO A 86 7.57 11.03 -0.04
N VAL A 87 7.41 11.50 1.21
CA VAL A 87 7.71 10.68 2.40
C VAL A 87 6.81 9.45 2.45
N GLY A 88 5.50 9.64 2.25
CA GLY A 88 4.54 8.53 2.16
C GLY A 88 4.85 7.54 1.04
N VAL A 89 5.28 8.05 -0.13
CA VAL A 89 5.75 7.21 -1.24
C VAL A 89 7.00 6.43 -0.85
N GLY A 90 7.95 7.05 -0.15
CA GLY A 90 9.12 6.37 0.40
C GLY A 90 8.73 5.22 1.34
N CYS A 91 7.82 5.44 2.27
CA CYS A 91 7.28 4.39 3.14
C CYS A 91 6.60 3.27 2.34
N TYR A 92 5.82 3.61 1.32
CA TYR A 92 5.20 2.62 0.44
C TYR A 92 6.22 1.80 -0.36
N LEU A 93 7.30 2.43 -0.86
CA LEU A 93 8.39 1.70 -1.52
C LEU A 93 9.09 0.74 -0.57
N VAL A 94 9.25 1.10 0.71
CA VAL A 94 9.76 0.16 1.73
C VAL A 94 8.79 -1.00 1.92
N ALA A 95 7.48 -0.76 1.94
CA ALA A 95 6.48 -1.83 2.00
C ALA A 95 6.54 -2.78 0.79
N VAL A 96 6.65 -2.22 -0.43
CA VAL A 96 6.83 -3.01 -1.66
C VAL A 96 8.12 -3.81 -1.62
N ALA A 97 9.24 -3.19 -1.24
CA ALA A 97 10.53 -3.86 -1.16
C ALA A 97 10.51 -5.00 -0.13
N SER A 98 9.92 -4.77 1.05
CA SER A 98 9.71 -5.80 2.08
C SER A 98 8.87 -6.97 1.57
N ALA A 99 7.76 -6.69 0.87
CA ALA A 99 6.91 -7.72 0.27
C ALA A 99 7.63 -8.52 -0.84
N VAL A 100 8.44 -7.86 -1.67
CA VAL A 100 9.26 -8.50 -2.70
C VAL A 100 10.32 -9.40 -2.07
N VAL A 101 11.03 -8.90 -1.05
CA VAL A 101 12.00 -9.70 -0.30
C VAL A 101 11.32 -10.93 0.30
N GLY A 102 10.15 -10.78 0.94
CA GLY A 102 9.38 -11.91 1.48
C GLY A 102 8.95 -12.93 0.43
N ALA A 103 8.61 -12.46 -0.79
CA ALA A 103 8.27 -13.33 -1.90
C ALA A 103 9.49 -14.10 -2.46
N VAL A 104 10.66 -13.48 -2.51
CA VAL A 104 11.90 -14.06 -3.08
C VAL A 104 12.65 -14.92 -2.07
N THR A 105 12.92 -14.41 -0.87
CA THR A 105 13.78 -15.09 0.12
C THR A 105 13.03 -16.10 0.96
N ARG A 106 11.70 -16.13 0.87
CA ARG A 106 10.79 -16.96 1.68
C ARG A 106 10.85 -16.71 3.20
N HIS A 107 11.59 -15.71 3.67
CA HIS A 107 11.82 -15.40 5.10
C HIS A 107 11.61 -13.92 5.45
N GLY A 108 10.79 -13.19 4.69
CA GLY A 108 10.50 -11.78 4.98
C GLY A 108 9.66 -11.60 6.24
N ASP A 109 9.97 -10.58 7.04
CA ASP A 109 9.13 -10.16 8.16
C ASP A 109 8.02 -9.22 7.66
N ASP A 110 6.80 -9.75 7.60
CA ASP A 110 5.62 -9.00 7.15
C ASP A 110 5.26 -7.83 8.09
N ARG A 111 5.77 -7.81 9.34
CA ARG A 111 5.56 -6.68 10.27
C ARG A 111 6.15 -5.39 9.72
N VAL A 112 7.26 -5.48 8.98
CA VAL A 112 7.88 -4.33 8.31
C VAL A 112 6.95 -3.79 7.22
N THR A 113 6.33 -4.68 6.44
CA THR A 113 5.34 -4.29 5.42
C THR A 113 4.14 -3.60 6.08
N VAL A 114 3.58 -4.16 7.15
CA VAL A 114 2.45 -3.58 7.88
C VAL A 114 2.81 -2.21 8.48
N ALA A 115 3.94 -2.10 9.17
CA ALA A 115 4.39 -0.84 9.78
C ALA A 115 4.62 0.25 8.71
N ALA A 116 5.24 -0.11 7.60
CA ALA A 116 5.49 0.82 6.49
C ALA A 116 4.18 1.31 5.85
N LEU A 117 3.17 0.43 5.68
CA LEU A 117 1.85 0.82 5.16
C LEU A 117 1.08 1.73 6.14
N VAL A 118 1.18 1.46 7.45
CA VAL A 118 0.55 2.31 8.48
C VAL A 118 1.16 3.71 8.48
N LEU A 119 2.51 3.80 8.45
CA LEU A 119 3.23 5.08 8.34
C LEU A 119 2.88 5.82 7.05
N ALA A 120 2.83 5.12 5.91
CA ALA A 120 2.38 5.71 4.66
C ALA A 120 0.95 6.27 4.78
N GLY A 121 0.03 5.54 5.42
CA GLY A 121 -1.33 6.01 5.66
C GLY A 121 -1.40 7.26 6.54
N LEU A 122 -0.52 7.37 7.53
CA LEU A 122 -0.41 8.55 8.41
C LEU A 122 0.03 9.80 7.62
N THR A 123 1.01 9.68 6.73
CA THR A 123 1.43 10.80 5.87
C THR A 123 0.30 11.31 4.98
N GLN A 124 -0.61 10.42 4.54
CA GLN A 124 -1.78 10.82 3.75
C GLN A 124 -2.80 11.62 4.56
N VAL A 125 -2.93 11.36 5.87
CA VAL A 125 -3.78 12.16 6.77
C VAL A 125 -3.22 13.57 6.91
N GLU A 126 -1.91 13.71 7.11
CA GLU A 126 -1.24 15.02 7.20
C GLU A 126 -1.37 15.81 5.91
N LEU A 127 -1.16 15.14 4.76
CA LEU A 127 -1.35 15.73 3.44
C LEU A 127 -2.78 16.25 3.24
N ALA A 128 -3.78 15.40 3.53
CA ALA A 128 -5.20 15.77 3.38
C ALA A 128 -5.60 16.91 4.34
N ARG A 129 -5.09 16.90 5.57
CA ARG A 129 -5.28 17.99 6.53
C ARG A 129 -4.66 19.30 6.01
N GLY A 130 -3.43 19.25 5.51
CA GLY A 130 -2.73 20.42 4.97
C GLY A 130 -3.50 21.08 3.83
N PHE A 131 -4.05 20.29 2.92
CA PHE A 131 -4.88 20.80 1.82
C PHE A 131 -6.26 21.31 2.27
N SER A 132 -6.86 20.71 3.31
CA SER A 132 -8.21 21.08 3.78
C SER A 132 -8.24 22.34 4.66
N VAL A 133 -7.08 22.81 5.14
CA VAL A 133 -6.97 24.09 5.86
C VAL A 133 -7.04 25.29 4.91
N GLN A 134 -6.87 25.07 3.59
CA GLN A 134 -6.95 26.14 2.60
C GLN A 134 -8.41 26.42 2.19
N PRO A 135 -8.84 27.70 2.20
CA PRO A 135 -10.19 28.07 1.78
C PRO A 135 -10.50 27.59 0.36
N GLY A 136 -11.65 26.95 0.16
CA GLY A 136 -12.09 26.48 -1.16
C GLY A 136 -11.49 25.15 -1.62
N ARG A 137 -10.80 24.41 -0.74
CA ARG A 137 -10.29 23.05 -1.00
C ARG A 137 -10.81 22.05 0.02
N VAL A 138 -11.19 20.87 -0.47
CA VAL A 138 -11.43 19.68 0.35
C VAL A 138 -10.55 18.56 -0.17
N ALA A 139 -9.77 17.92 0.71
CA ALA A 139 -8.95 16.78 0.37
C ALA A 139 -9.45 15.51 1.06
N TRP A 140 -9.74 14.50 0.25
CA TRP A 140 -10.26 13.21 0.71
C TRP A 140 -9.10 12.21 0.91
N PRO A 141 -8.87 11.67 2.11
CA PRO A 141 -7.76 10.78 2.42
C PRO A 141 -8.05 9.31 2.00
N LEU A 142 -8.37 9.10 0.72
CA LEU A 142 -8.67 7.75 0.19
C LEU A 142 -7.52 6.76 0.38
N GLY A 143 -6.30 7.27 0.29
CA GLY A 143 -5.04 6.54 0.44
C GLY A 143 -4.88 6.00 1.85
N THR A 144 -5.23 6.76 2.89
CA THR A 144 -5.19 6.27 4.27
C THR A 144 -6.07 5.03 4.43
N VAL A 145 -7.30 5.09 3.94
CA VAL A 145 -8.25 3.97 4.02
C VAL A 145 -7.72 2.76 3.25
N ALA A 146 -7.25 2.97 2.01
CA ALA A 146 -6.72 1.89 1.18
C ALA A 146 -5.44 1.26 1.78
N LEU A 147 -4.50 2.08 2.25
CA LEU A 147 -3.24 1.63 2.85
C LEU A 147 -3.49 0.84 4.13
N TRP A 148 -4.37 1.32 5.01
CA TRP A 148 -4.70 0.63 6.26
C TRP A 148 -5.53 -0.63 6.02
N ALA A 149 -6.44 -0.64 5.03
CA ALA A 149 -7.16 -1.84 4.66
C ALA A 149 -6.21 -2.95 4.17
N VAL A 150 -5.22 -2.61 3.32
CA VAL A 150 -4.20 -3.56 2.88
C VAL A 150 -3.28 -3.97 4.03
N ALA A 151 -2.92 -3.04 4.93
CA ALA A 151 -2.15 -3.37 6.13
C ALA A 151 -2.89 -4.39 7.02
N GLY A 152 -4.19 -4.18 7.25
CA GLY A 152 -5.05 -5.11 7.98
C GLY A 152 -5.19 -6.46 7.29
N TYR A 153 -5.32 -6.47 5.96
CA TYR A 153 -5.33 -7.71 5.17
C TYR A 153 -4.03 -8.50 5.33
N VAL A 154 -2.87 -7.84 5.24
CA VAL A 154 -1.56 -8.49 5.44
C VAL A 154 -1.42 -9.00 6.88
N TYR A 155 -1.83 -8.20 7.86
CA TYR A 155 -1.79 -8.56 9.27
C TYR A 155 -2.67 -9.77 9.62
N TRP A 156 -3.94 -9.80 9.20
CA TRP A 156 -4.79 -10.97 9.44
C TRP A 156 -4.33 -12.22 8.70
N SER A 157 -3.68 -12.04 7.56
CA SER A 157 -3.09 -13.16 6.84
C SER A 157 -1.89 -13.77 7.58
N LEU A 158 -1.26 -13.05 8.51
CA LEU A 158 -0.23 -13.58 9.40
C LEU A 158 -0.84 -14.44 10.50
N ASP A 159 -1.82 -13.88 11.20
CA ASP A 159 -2.42 -14.52 12.38
C ASP A 159 -3.14 -15.83 12.00
N GLY A 160 -3.86 -15.85 10.87
CA GLY A 160 -4.52 -17.07 10.37
C GLY A 160 -3.58 -18.20 9.94
N ALA A 161 -2.26 -17.94 9.80
CA ALA A 161 -1.27 -18.99 9.57
C ALA A 161 -0.77 -19.63 10.88
N GLY A 162 -0.93 -18.95 12.03
CA GLY A 162 -0.57 -19.46 13.36
C GLY A 162 -1.61 -20.45 13.90
N ASP A 163 -2.90 -20.13 13.76
CA ASP A 163 -4.00 -21.01 14.22
C ASP A 163 -4.01 -22.39 13.54
N ALA A 164 -3.49 -22.48 12.31
CA ALA A 164 -3.39 -23.75 11.58
C ALA A 164 -2.27 -24.67 12.10
N ASP A 165 -1.23 -24.11 12.76
CA ASP A 165 -0.09 -24.86 13.31
C ASP A 165 -0.43 -25.44 14.69
N ASP A 166 -1.23 -24.72 15.49
CA ASP A 166 -1.68 -25.17 16.82
C ASP A 166 -2.76 -26.27 16.75
N ALA A 167 -3.52 -26.36 15.65
CA ALA A 167 -4.51 -27.43 15.44
C ALA A 167 -3.89 -28.82 15.11
N HIS A 168 -2.56 -28.90 14.96
CA HIS A 168 -1.82 -30.12 14.67
C HIS A 168 -0.90 -30.58 15.81
N LYS A 169 -1.03 -29.99 17.00
CA LYS A 169 -0.32 -30.39 18.21
C LYS A 169 -1.27 -30.96 19.25
#